data_AF-A0A4V6BHL3-F1
#
_entry.id   AF-A0A4V6BHL3-F1
#
_cell.length_a   1.000
_cell.length_b   1.000
_cell.length_c   1.000
_cell.angle_alpha   90.00
_cell.angle_beta   90.00
_cell.angle_gamma   90.00
#
_symmetry.space_group_name_H-M   'P 1'
#
loop_
_entity.id
_entity.type
_entity.pdbx_description
1 polymer ?
#
loop_
_entity_poly.entity_id
_entity_poly.type
_entity_poly.pdbx_seq_one_letter_code
_entity_poly.pdbx_strand_id
1 'polypeptide(L)'
;MATTIDIALIYDTVLASPGMSENVKINLSVSRKTVLLLTQTIEKGLQAFQMNEQGSNFSEFAGKQSLAELDGIISDCLQKAGLTELNEKLKTLNAQ
;
A
#
# COMPACT_ATOMS: atom_id res chain seq x y z
N MET A 1 -5.41 -26.27 16.83
CA MET A 1 -5.21 -26.07 15.39
C MET A 1 -6.22 -25.03 14.94
N ALA A 2 -5.84 -23.76 14.98
CA ALA A 2 -6.62 -22.63 14.48
C ALA A 2 -5.61 -21.81 13.69
N THR A 3 -5.42 -22.16 12.42
CA THR A 3 -4.27 -21.74 11.62
C THR A 3 -4.79 -21.10 10.34
N THR A 4 -4.57 -19.78 10.27
CA THR A 4 -4.56 -18.87 9.09
C THR A 4 -5.82 -18.72 8.24
N ILE A 5 -6.61 -19.77 8.05
CA ILE A 5 -7.80 -19.76 7.17
C ILE A 5 -8.89 -18.81 7.69
N ASP A 6 -9.02 -18.66 9.03
CA ASP A 6 -10.03 -17.78 9.62
C ASP A 6 -9.75 -16.29 9.42
N ILE A 7 -8.48 -15.86 9.40
CA ILE A 7 -8.16 -14.43 9.41
C ILE A 7 -8.52 -13.82 8.05
N ALA A 8 -8.12 -14.45 6.95
CA ALA A 8 -8.47 -13.98 5.61
C ALA A 8 -10.00 -13.95 5.40
N LEU A 9 -10.72 -14.97 5.88
CA LEU A 9 -12.18 -15.04 5.77
C LEU A 9 -12.87 -13.95 6.60
N ILE A 10 -12.36 -13.67 7.81
CA ILE A 10 -12.86 -12.58 8.67
C ILE A 10 -12.59 -11.22 8.03
N TYR A 11 -11.40 -11.01 7.47
CA TYR A 11 -11.08 -9.77 6.76
C TYR A 11 -12.00 -9.58 5.54
N ASP A 12 -12.19 -10.61 4.73
CA ASP A 12 -13.09 -10.56 3.57
C ASP A 12 -14.55 -10.27 4.00
N THR A 13 -15.03 -10.90 5.07
CA THR A 13 -16.39 -10.68 5.60
C THR A 13 -16.58 -9.27 6.17
N VAL A 14 -15.58 -8.72 6.88
CA VAL A 14 -15.63 -7.34 7.40
C VAL A 14 -15.53 -6.33 6.25
N LEU A 15 -14.69 -6.59 5.26
CA LEU A 15 -14.52 -5.74 4.07
C LEU A 15 -15.70 -5.85 3.09
N ALA A 16 -16.51 -6.90 3.17
CA ALA A 16 -17.79 -7.03 2.44
C ALA A 16 -18.94 -6.22 3.05
N SER A 17 -18.70 -5.49 4.14
CA SER A 17 -19.70 -4.59 4.74
C SER A 17 -20.09 -3.48 3.75
N PRO A 18 -21.39 -3.19 3.58
CA PRO A 18 -21.83 -2.07 2.75
C PRO A 18 -21.23 -0.76 3.28
N GLY A 19 -20.55 0.00 2.41
CA GLY A 19 -19.81 1.21 2.78
C GLY A 19 -18.30 1.12 2.55
N MET A 20 -17.72 -0.08 2.45
CA MET A 20 -16.26 -0.26 2.23
C MET A 20 -15.78 0.14 0.83
N SER A 21 -16.68 0.30 -0.12
CA SER A 21 -16.39 0.84 -1.46
C SER A 21 -16.68 2.35 -1.58
N GLU A 22 -17.04 3.03 -0.49
CA GLU A 22 -17.26 4.47 -0.53
C GLU A 22 -15.95 5.24 -0.58
N ASN A 23 -15.91 6.27 -1.44
CA ASN A 23 -14.73 7.08 -1.60
C ASN A 23 -14.61 8.10 -0.46
N VAL A 24 -13.60 7.96 0.39
CA VAL A 24 -13.38 8.84 1.55
C VAL A 24 -12.31 9.88 1.23
N LYS A 25 -12.57 11.15 1.57
CA LYS A 25 -11.56 12.22 1.48
C LYS A 25 -10.59 12.14 2.64
N ILE A 26 -9.34 11.78 2.36
CA ILE A 26 -8.26 11.78 3.34
C ILE A 26 -7.49 13.11 3.25
N ASN A 27 -7.54 13.91 4.31
CA ASN A 27 -6.70 15.11 4.43
C ASN A 27 -5.43 14.76 5.23
N LEU A 28 -4.29 14.75 4.56
CA LEU A 28 -3.01 14.35 5.14
C LEU A 28 -2.05 15.55 5.21
N SER A 29 -1.65 15.94 6.41
CA SER A 29 -0.62 16.97 6.67
C SER A 29 0.59 16.33 7.34
N VAL A 30 1.57 15.90 6.54
CA VAL A 30 2.78 15.22 7.01
C VAL A 30 4.04 15.83 6.40
N SER A 31 5.19 15.59 7.01
CA SER A 31 6.47 16.08 6.50
C SER A 31 6.86 15.38 5.19
N ARG A 32 7.63 16.07 4.32
CA ARG A 32 8.15 15.47 3.07
C ARG A 32 8.92 14.16 3.30
N LYS A 33 9.66 14.08 4.41
CA LYS A 33 10.35 12.86 4.83
C LYS A 33 9.37 11.71 5.08
N THR A 34 8.27 11.99 5.77
CA THR A 34 7.21 11.01 6.05
C THR A 34 6.55 10.53 4.76
N VAL A 35 6.28 11.42 3.81
CA VAL A 35 5.70 11.04 2.50
C VAL A 35 6.60 10.06 1.74
N LEU A 36 7.92 10.33 1.70
CA LEU A 36 8.88 9.44 1.05
C LEU A 36 8.99 8.09 1.75
N LEU A 37 9.05 8.08 3.09
CA LEU A 37 9.08 6.83 3.85
C LEU A 37 7.81 6.01 3.63
N LEU A 38 6.65 6.66 3.67
CA LEU A 38 5.36 6.01 3.42
C LEU A 38 5.31 5.39 2.02
N THR A 39 5.72 6.16 1.02
CA THR A 39 5.82 5.68 -0.37
C THR A 39 6.70 4.44 -0.47
N GLN A 40 7.92 4.49 0.06
CA GLN A 40 8.85 3.36 0.00
C GLN A 40 8.36 2.13 0.77
N THR A 41 7.71 2.33 1.93
CA THR A 41 7.15 1.21 2.70
C THR A 41 6.03 0.52 1.94
N ILE A 42 5.14 1.28 1.31
CA ILE A 42 4.06 0.69 0.52
C ILE A 42 4.64 0.01 -0.73
N GLU A 43 5.56 0.65 -1.47
CA GLU A 43 6.21 0.03 -2.64
C GLU A 43 6.92 -1.29 -2.30
N LYS A 44 7.63 -1.35 -1.18
CA LYS A 44 8.25 -2.60 -0.70
C LYS A 44 7.21 -3.65 -0.31
N GLY A 45 6.10 -3.24 0.31
CA GLY A 45 4.97 -4.12 0.59
C GLY A 45 4.32 -4.69 -0.68
N LEU A 46 4.16 -3.85 -1.71
CA LEU A 46 3.64 -4.24 -3.03
C LEU A 46 4.62 -5.18 -3.76
N GLN A 47 5.93 -4.94 -3.71
CA GLN A 47 6.93 -5.83 -4.29
C GLN A 47 6.94 -7.20 -3.60
N ALA A 48 6.84 -7.23 -2.26
CA ALA A 48 6.75 -8.47 -1.50
C ALA A 48 5.47 -9.28 -1.84
N PHE A 49 4.35 -8.59 -2.10
CA PHE A 49 3.13 -9.20 -2.63
C PHE A 49 3.37 -9.88 -3.98
N GLN A 50 4.05 -9.19 -4.92
CA GLN A 50 4.32 -9.71 -6.27
C GLN A 50 5.30 -10.90 -6.27
N MET A 51 6.26 -10.92 -5.35
CA MET A 51 7.25 -12.00 -5.23
C MET A 51 6.74 -13.23 -4.48
N ASN A 52 5.51 -13.19 -3.93
CA ASN A 52 4.90 -14.29 -3.18
C ASN A 52 5.82 -14.82 -2.07
N GLU A 53 6.63 -13.93 -1.46
CA GLU A 53 7.52 -14.30 -0.38
C GLU A 53 6.69 -14.70 0.84
N GLN A 54 6.83 -15.97 1.26
CA GLN A 54 6.21 -16.49 2.48
C GLN A 54 6.69 -15.68 3.69
N GLY A 55 5.83 -14.82 4.21
CA GLY A 55 6.14 -13.89 5.31
C GLY A 55 5.62 -12.47 5.07
N SER A 56 5.23 -12.14 3.83
CA SER A 56 4.56 -10.89 3.53
C SER A 56 3.06 -10.98 3.88
N ASN A 57 2.73 -10.69 5.14
CA ASN A 57 1.34 -10.59 5.62
C ASN A 57 0.45 -9.69 4.73
N PHE A 58 1.06 -8.81 3.93
CA PHE A 58 0.39 -7.97 2.94
C PHE A 58 -0.45 -8.77 1.92
N SER A 59 0.02 -9.97 1.54
CA SER A 59 -0.69 -10.85 0.59
C SER A 59 -1.95 -11.49 1.16
N GLU A 60 -2.01 -11.67 2.48
CA GLU A 60 -3.19 -12.23 3.16
C GLU A 60 -4.33 -11.20 3.30
N PHE A 61 -4.05 -9.90 3.18
CA PHE A 61 -5.02 -8.82 3.40
C PHE A 61 -5.38 -8.02 2.14
N ALA A 62 -4.50 -7.95 1.14
CA ALA A 62 -4.68 -7.05 0.00
C ALA A 62 -5.16 -7.81 -1.24
N GLY A 63 -6.39 -7.50 -1.69
CA GLY A 63 -6.87 -7.91 -3.01
C GLY A 63 -6.17 -7.11 -4.13
N LYS A 64 -6.11 -7.67 -5.35
CA LYS A 64 -5.49 -7.01 -6.53
C LYS A 64 -6.05 -5.60 -6.80
N GLN A 65 -7.32 -5.36 -6.48
CA GLN A 65 -7.95 -4.05 -6.62
C GLN A 65 -7.35 -3.03 -5.64
N SER A 66 -7.19 -3.42 -4.37
CA SER A 66 -6.62 -2.56 -3.33
C SER A 66 -5.16 -2.18 -3.62
N LEU A 67 -4.40 -3.05 -4.30
CA LEU A 67 -3.03 -2.74 -4.74
C LEU A 67 -3.02 -1.57 -5.73
N ALA A 68 -3.92 -1.59 -6.72
CA ALA A 68 -4.02 -0.51 -7.70
C ALA A 68 -4.45 0.82 -7.05
N GLU A 69 -5.35 0.76 -6.06
CA GLU A 69 -5.73 1.94 -5.29
C GLU A 69 -4.56 2.48 -4.44
N LEU A 70 -3.77 1.60 -3.83
CA LEU A 70 -2.56 1.96 -3.08
C LEU A 70 -1.51 2.64 -3.98
N ASP A 71 -1.27 2.12 -5.19
CA ASP A 71 -0.39 2.76 -6.18
C ASP A 71 -0.88 4.17 -6.58
N GLY A 72 -2.20 4.34 -6.72
CA GLY A 72 -2.83 5.63 -6.95
C GLY A 72 -2.59 6.61 -5.79
N ILE A 73 -2.76 6.15 -4.54
CA ILE A 73 -2.54 6.96 -3.33
C ILE A 73 -1.07 7.41 -3.21
N ILE A 74 -0.12 6.53 -3.52
CA ILE A 74 1.31 6.86 -3.53
C ILE A 74 1.58 7.97 -4.55
N SER A 75 1.09 7.78 -5.79
CA SER A 75 1.28 8.74 -6.88
C SER A 75 0.72 10.12 -6.52
N ASP A 76 -0.50 10.14 -5.96
CA ASP A 76 -1.13 11.37 -5.47
C ASP A 76 -0.36 12.02 -4.31
N CYS A 77 0.14 11.23 -3.36
CA CYS A 77 0.94 11.73 -2.24
C CYS A 77 2.25 12.37 -2.72
N LEU A 78 2.96 11.70 -3.63
CA LEU A 78 4.19 12.22 -4.22
C LEU A 78 3.94 13.50 -5.02
N GLN A 79 2.87 13.53 -5.82
CA GLN A 79 2.49 14.70 -6.61
C GLN A 79 2.13 15.88 -5.72
N LYS A 80 1.29 15.67 -4.69
CA LYS A 80 0.90 16.72 -3.73
C LYS A 80 2.08 17.23 -2.91
N ALA A 81 3.05 16.37 -2.60
CA ALA A 81 4.25 16.75 -1.86
C ALA A 81 5.35 17.37 -2.74
N GLY A 82 5.21 17.31 -4.07
CA GLY A 82 6.25 17.74 -5.03
C GLY A 82 7.51 16.86 -4.96
N LEU A 83 7.35 15.59 -4.63
CA LEU A 83 8.45 14.65 -4.38
C LEU A 83 8.60 13.58 -5.46
N THR A 84 7.80 13.63 -6.54
CA THR A 84 7.81 12.64 -7.62
C THR A 84 9.20 12.46 -8.23
N GLU A 85 9.85 13.55 -8.68
CA GLU A 85 11.20 13.48 -9.28
C GLU A 85 12.26 12.99 -8.29
N LEU A 86 12.15 13.38 -7.02
CA LEU A 86 13.08 12.93 -5.98
C LEU A 86 12.92 11.43 -5.74
N ASN A 87 11.68 10.93 -5.70
CA ASN A 87 11.39 9.52 -5.53
C ASN A 87 11.93 8.69 -6.71
N GLU A 88 11.77 9.16 -7.95
CA GLU A 88 12.32 8.49 -9.14
C GLU A 88 13.86 8.44 -9.12
N LYS A 89 14.51 9.55 -8.75
CA LYS A 89 15.96 9.58 -8.56
C LYS A 89 16.39 8.60 -7.48
N LEU A 90 15.70 8.55 -6.34
CA LEU A 90 15.99 7.61 -5.25
C LEU A 90 15.81 6.15 -5.68
N LYS A 91 14.76 5.83 -6.44
CA LYS A 91 14.58 4.49 -7.02
C LYS A 91 15.73 4.10 -7.93
N THR A 92 16.17 5.04 -8.79
CA THR A 92 17.31 4.82 -9.68
C THR A 92 18.59 4.57 -8.89
N LEU A 93 18.80 5.28 -7.77
CA LEU A 93 19.95 5.05 -6.88
C LEU A 93 19.87 3.73 -6.10
N ASN A 94 18.68 3.27 -5.73
CA ASN A 94 18.48 2.05 -4.94
C ASN A 94 18.44 0.78 -5.83
N ALA A 95 18.17 0.95 -7.12
CA ALA A 95 18.25 -0.12 -8.12
C ALA A 95 19.68 -0.37 -8.63
N GLN A 96 20.68 0.32 -8.07
CA GLN A 96 22.11 0.17 -8.37
C GLN A 96 22.82 -0.53 -7.21
#